data_AF-A0A9R0I0D3-F1
#
_entry.id   AF-A0A9R0I0D3-F1
#
_cell.length_a   1.000
_cell.length_b   1.000
_cell.length_c   1.000
_cell.angle_alpha   90.00
_cell.angle_beta   90.00
_cell.angle_gamma   90.00
#
_symmetry.space_group_name_H-M   'P 1'
#
loop_
_entity.id
_entity.type
_entity.pdbx_description
1 polymer ?
#
loop_
_entity_poly.entity_id
_entity_poly.type
_entity_poly.pdbx_seq_one_letter_code
_entity_poly.pdbx_strand_id
1 'polypeptide(L)'
;MTPDSPSIVRLNIGGKKFCTTLDTLTQREPDSMLAAMFSGRHTVCQDPGKGYIFVDRDGEHFRHILNWLRDGVIPNLKDSDYAELIREAEYYQLLGLIEGINTASSKRKEEDETSELTRRDIIKCIQSERVKFRGVNLSGLDLSKLDLSYVDFSHASLKDVFFSRANLQCAKFRDVDAEGSIFHNATLRECEFTGANLRGALLAGANLQSANLQDACLIDCSFCGADLRSAHLQYFCLTIAGDEFRS
;
A
#
# COMPACT_ATOMS: atom_id res chain seq x y z
N MET A 1 38.31 36.15 -21.98
CA MET A 1 38.43 34.72 -21.63
C MET A 1 37.21 34.03 -22.21
N THR A 2 37.39 33.25 -23.27
CA THR A 2 36.35 32.36 -23.77
C THR A 2 35.96 31.39 -22.64
N PRO A 3 34.67 31.11 -22.39
CA PRO A 3 34.32 30.06 -21.44
C PRO A 3 34.96 28.77 -21.94
N ASP A 4 35.84 28.19 -21.13
CA ASP A 4 36.51 26.93 -21.45
C ASP A 4 35.45 25.92 -21.88
N SER A 5 35.66 25.31 -23.04
CA SER A 5 34.76 24.28 -23.54
C SER A 5 34.67 23.17 -22.49
N PRO A 6 33.48 22.63 -22.18
CA PRO A 6 33.37 21.58 -21.19
C PRO A 6 34.27 20.42 -21.61
N SER A 7 35.21 20.05 -20.74
CA SER A 7 36.19 18.99 -21.03
C SER A 7 35.46 17.66 -21.19
N ILE A 8 35.31 17.23 -22.45
CA ILE A 8 34.58 16.01 -22.81
C ILE A 8 35.35 14.78 -22.32
N VAL A 9 34.66 13.89 -21.64
CA VAL A 9 35.16 12.60 -21.18
C VAL A 9 34.42 11.47 -21.90
N ARG A 10 35.19 10.54 -22.46
CA ARG A 10 34.67 9.33 -23.12
C ARG A 10 34.97 8.12 -22.25
N LEU A 11 33.92 7.39 -21.86
CA LEU A 11 34.01 6.23 -20.97
C LEU A 11 33.60 4.96 -21.70
N ASN A 12 34.25 3.86 -21.41
CA ASN A 12 33.87 2.52 -21.84
C ASN A 12 33.72 1.65 -20.59
N ILE A 13 32.49 1.42 -20.16
CA ILE A 13 32.17 0.67 -18.93
C ILE A 13 31.71 -0.72 -19.35
N GLY A 14 32.57 -1.73 -19.15
CA GLY A 14 32.26 -3.13 -19.50
C GLY A 14 31.87 -3.35 -20.97
N GLY A 15 32.36 -2.50 -21.88
CA GLY A 15 32.01 -2.54 -23.30
C GLY A 15 30.92 -1.54 -23.74
N LYS A 16 30.18 -0.93 -22.81
CA LYS A 16 29.18 0.11 -23.11
C LYS A 16 29.84 1.50 -23.09
N LYS A 17 29.65 2.25 -24.18
CA LYS A 17 30.31 3.55 -24.40
C LYS A 17 29.43 4.71 -23.96
N PHE A 18 30.01 5.61 -23.18
CA PHE A 18 29.37 6.82 -22.68
C PHE A 18 30.19 8.06 -23.01
N CYS A 19 29.52 9.19 -23.13
CA CYS A 19 30.14 10.50 -23.32
C CYS A 19 29.53 11.48 -22.33
N THR A 20 30.38 12.23 -21.63
CA THR A 20 29.96 13.20 -20.62
C THR A 20 31.00 14.31 -20.47
N THR A 21 30.84 15.17 -19.47
CA THR A 21 31.79 16.24 -19.13
C THR A 21 32.51 15.93 -17.83
N LEU A 22 33.72 16.48 -17.66
CA LEU A 22 34.47 16.43 -16.41
C LEU A 22 33.64 16.94 -15.22
N ASP A 23 32.89 18.02 -15.44
CA ASP A 23 31.99 18.62 -14.45
C ASP A 23 30.95 17.62 -13.95
N THR A 24 30.33 16.84 -14.85
CA THR A 24 29.33 15.84 -14.47
C THR A 24 29.92 14.79 -13.53
N LEU A 25 31.19 14.40 -13.75
CA LEU A 25 31.85 13.35 -12.97
C LEU A 25 32.43 13.84 -11.65
N THR A 26 32.57 15.16 -11.45
CA THR A 26 33.32 15.73 -10.32
C THR A 26 32.48 16.64 -9.43
N GLN A 27 31.40 17.27 -9.93
CA GLN A 27 30.69 18.31 -9.17
C GLN A 27 29.70 17.78 -8.13
N ARG A 28 28.86 16.80 -8.48
CA ARG A 28 27.77 16.37 -7.59
C ARG A 28 28.27 15.63 -6.36
N GLU A 29 29.29 14.81 -6.54
CA GLU A 29 29.84 13.99 -5.48
C GLU A 29 31.38 14.03 -5.54
N PRO A 30 31.99 15.11 -5.00
CA PRO A 30 33.42 15.37 -5.12
C PRO A 30 34.31 14.33 -4.45
N ASP A 31 33.76 13.59 -3.48
CA ASP A 31 34.45 12.53 -2.74
C ASP A 31 34.27 11.14 -3.37
N SER A 32 33.55 11.05 -4.50
CA SER A 32 33.36 9.78 -5.21
C SER A 32 34.64 9.28 -5.89
N MET A 33 34.68 7.97 -6.18
CA MET A 33 35.76 7.38 -6.98
C MET A 33 35.87 8.04 -8.36
N LEU A 34 34.73 8.35 -9.00
CA LEU A 34 34.72 9.05 -10.28
C LEU A 34 35.36 10.44 -10.15
N ALA A 35 34.97 11.22 -9.15
CA ALA A 35 35.57 12.53 -8.92
C ALA A 35 37.08 12.43 -8.66
N ALA A 36 37.53 11.44 -7.87
CA ALA A 36 38.95 11.20 -7.63
C ALA A 36 39.71 10.85 -8.93
N MET A 37 39.19 9.90 -9.72
CA MET A 37 39.77 9.49 -11.01
C MET A 37 39.92 10.67 -11.97
N PHE A 38 38.94 11.58 -11.96
CA PHE A 38 38.85 12.71 -12.88
C PHE A 38 39.31 14.05 -12.28
N SER A 39 39.87 14.05 -11.07
CA SER A 39 40.37 15.25 -10.40
C SER A 39 41.67 15.82 -10.98
N GLY A 40 42.26 15.14 -11.97
CA GLY A 40 43.58 15.46 -12.53
C GLY A 40 44.77 14.97 -11.69
N ARG A 41 44.50 14.35 -10.52
CA ARG A 41 45.55 13.81 -9.61
C ARG A 41 45.97 12.38 -9.93
N HIS A 42 45.22 11.67 -10.79
CA HIS A 42 45.51 10.30 -11.20
C HIS A 42 45.66 10.20 -12.72
N THR A 43 46.67 9.45 -13.17
CA THR A 43 46.86 9.20 -14.59
C THR A 43 45.88 8.12 -15.02
N VAL A 44 44.89 8.47 -15.84
CA VAL A 44 43.91 7.52 -16.35
C VAL A 44 44.34 7.04 -17.74
N CYS A 45 44.54 5.73 -17.91
CA CYS A 45 44.93 5.15 -19.19
C CYS A 45 43.78 5.28 -20.21
N GLN A 46 44.08 5.88 -21.36
CA GLN A 46 43.15 6.03 -22.48
C GLN A 46 43.50 5.07 -23.62
N ASP A 47 42.49 4.55 -24.30
CA ASP A 47 42.65 3.76 -25.52
C ASP A 47 43.41 4.58 -26.60
N PRO A 48 44.56 4.09 -27.09
CA PRO A 48 45.33 4.74 -28.14
C PRO A 48 44.53 4.83 -29.44
N GLY A 49 43.97 6.02 -29.72
CA GLY A 49 43.32 6.36 -30.99
C GLY A 49 41.86 6.81 -30.85
N LYS A 50 41.13 6.35 -29.81
CA LYS A 50 39.73 6.77 -29.59
C LYS A 50 39.52 7.59 -28.32
N GLY A 51 40.50 7.62 -27.42
CA GLY A 51 40.46 8.43 -26.19
C GLY A 51 39.41 7.97 -25.18
N TYR A 52 38.99 6.71 -25.24
CA TYR A 52 38.09 6.13 -24.25
C TYR A 52 38.87 5.68 -23.02
N ILE A 53 38.31 5.96 -21.85
CA ILE A 53 38.77 5.43 -20.57
C ILE A 53 37.98 4.17 -20.29
N PHE A 54 38.67 3.04 -20.17
CA PHE A 54 38.04 1.76 -19.88
C PHE A 54 37.88 1.57 -18.37
N VAL A 55 36.70 1.10 -17.96
CA VAL A 55 36.39 0.69 -16.59
C VAL A 55 35.75 -0.69 -16.66
N ASP A 56 36.39 -1.66 -16.00
CA ASP A 56 35.96 -3.06 -16.01
C ASP A 56 34.81 -3.30 -15.02
N ARG A 57 33.64 -2.76 -15.34
CA ARG A 57 32.41 -2.78 -14.53
C ARG A 57 31.17 -2.98 -15.40
N ASP A 58 30.03 -3.23 -14.78
CA ASP A 58 28.78 -3.37 -15.51
C ASP A 58 28.32 -2.03 -16.12
N GLY A 59 28.31 -1.98 -17.44
CA GLY A 59 27.82 -0.80 -18.16
C GLY A 59 26.30 -0.66 -18.17
N GLU A 60 25.53 -1.69 -17.81
CA GLU A 60 24.05 -1.66 -17.86
C GLU A 60 23.46 -0.59 -16.97
N HIS A 61 23.89 -0.59 -15.71
CA HIS A 61 23.38 0.32 -14.68
C HIS A 61 24.09 1.68 -14.72
N PHE A 62 25.24 1.79 -15.38
CA PHE A 62 26.03 3.02 -15.43
C PHE A 62 25.26 4.21 -16.04
N ARG A 63 24.32 3.96 -16.96
CA ARG A 63 23.45 5.03 -17.50
C ARG A 63 22.65 5.74 -16.40
N HIS A 64 22.19 5.00 -15.39
CA HIS A 64 21.42 5.53 -14.28
C HIS A 64 22.28 6.38 -13.35
N ILE A 65 23.50 5.91 -13.05
CA ILE A 65 24.52 6.70 -12.34
C ILE A 65 24.80 8.01 -13.09
N LEU A 66 25.03 7.93 -14.39
CA LEU A 66 25.38 9.11 -15.18
C LEU A 66 24.25 10.14 -15.24
N ASN A 67 23.00 9.70 -15.35
CA ASN A 67 21.86 10.60 -15.31
C ASN A 67 21.69 11.22 -13.92
N TRP A 68 21.79 10.43 -12.85
CA TRP A 68 21.76 10.96 -11.49
C TRP A 68 22.88 11.98 -11.23
N LEU A 69 24.10 11.75 -11.73
CA LEU A 69 25.18 12.74 -11.65
C LEU A 69 24.80 14.06 -12.34
N ARG A 70 24.06 14.01 -13.45
CA ARG A 70 23.61 15.20 -14.19
C ARG A 70 22.51 15.96 -13.44
N ASP A 71 21.39 15.30 -13.12
CA ASP A 71 20.18 15.98 -12.64
C ASP A 71 19.81 15.69 -11.18
N GLY A 72 20.38 14.65 -10.58
CA GLY A 72 20.12 14.23 -9.19
C GLY A 72 18.84 13.41 -9.02
N VAL A 73 18.15 13.09 -10.11
CA VAL A 73 16.88 12.36 -10.06
C VAL A 73 17.15 10.88 -9.82
N ILE A 74 16.51 10.32 -8.80
CA ILE A 74 16.56 8.88 -8.53
C ILE A 74 15.78 8.16 -9.64
N PRO A 75 16.41 7.21 -10.36
CA PRO A 75 15.76 6.53 -11.47
C PRO A 75 14.57 5.73 -10.95
N ASN A 76 13.50 5.62 -11.73
CA ASN A 76 12.38 4.74 -11.41
C ASN A 76 12.65 3.34 -11.98
N LEU A 77 13.00 2.39 -11.11
CA LEU A 77 13.39 1.03 -11.47
C LEU A 77 12.59 -0.02 -10.67
N LYS A 78 12.74 -1.29 -11.06
CA LYS A 78 12.28 -2.45 -10.28
C LYS A 78 13.30 -2.77 -9.18
N ASP A 79 12.87 -3.49 -8.15
CA ASP A 79 13.72 -3.81 -6.99
C ASP A 79 14.98 -4.60 -7.35
N SER A 80 14.89 -5.52 -8.33
CA SER A 80 16.04 -6.26 -8.86
C SER A 80 17.11 -5.32 -9.41
N ASP A 81 16.69 -4.33 -10.18
CA ASP A 81 17.57 -3.41 -10.89
C ASP A 81 18.14 -2.36 -9.92
N TYR A 82 17.41 -2.00 -8.85
CA TYR A 82 17.97 -1.20 -7.76
C TYR A 82 19.06 -1.91 -7.00
N ALA A 83 18.92 -3.22 -6.74
CA ALA A 83 19.96 -3.99 -6.08
C ALA A 83 21.25 -4.02 -6.91
N GLU A 84 21.14 -4.11 -8.23
CA GLU A 84 22.26 -4.00 -9.17
C GLU A 84 22.85 -2.59 -9.22
N LEU A 85 22.01 -1.56 -9.30
CA LEU A 85 22.44 -0.17 -9.28
C LEU A 85 23.17 0.20 -7.98
N ILE A 86 22.70 -0.27 -6.82
CA ILE A 86 23.35 -0.04 -5.53
C ILE A 86 24.77 -0.61 -5.52
N ARG A 87 24.98 -1.84 -6.05
CA ARG A 87 26.32 -2.44 -6.14
C ARG A 87 27.29 -1.60 -6.96
N GLU A 88 26.83 -1.00 -8.06
CA GLU A 88 27.66 -0.08 -8.85
C GLU A 88 27.87 1.25 -8.13
N ALA A 89 26.83 1.80 -7.49
CA ALA A 89 26.96 3.04 -6.71
C ALA A 89 27.95 2.89 -5.55
N GLU A 90 27.99 1.75 -4.86
CA GLU A 90 28.98 1.42 -3.83
C GLU A 90 30.40 1.38 -4.41
N TYR A 91 30.58 0.74 -5.56
CA TYR A 91 31.88 0.70 -6.25
C TYR A 91 32.39 2.11 -6.59
N TYR A 92 31.53 2.95 -7.16
CA TYR A 92 31.88 4.33 -7.49
C TYR A 92 31.89 5.28 -6.28
N GLN A 93 31.54 4.79 -5.09
CA GLN A 93 31.45 5.56 -3.84
C GLN A 93 30.47 6.73 -3.96
N LEU A 94 29.26 6.44 -4.45
CA LEU A 94 28.18 7.40 -4.67
C LEU A 94 27.14 7.33 -3.53
N LEU A 95 27.53 7.78 -2.34
CA LEU A 95 26.71 7.75 -1.13
C LEU A 95 25.38 8.48 -1.30
N GLY A 96 25.37 9.63 -1.98
CA GLY A 96 24.16 10.41 -2.21
C GLY A 96 23.13 9.66 -3.06
N LEU A 97 23.58 8.86 -4.03
CA LEU A 97 22.70 8.01 -4.84
C LEU A 97 22.14 6.86 -4.00
N ILE A 98 22.97 6.21 -3.19
CA ILE A 98 22.57 5.10 -2.30
C ILE A 98 21.51 5.59 -1.31
N GLU A 99 21.74 6.73 -0.66
CA GLU A 99 20.79 7.33 0.28
C GLU A 99 19.47 7.70 -0.41
N GLY A 100 19.54 8.29 -1.60
CA GLY A 100 18.36 8.65 -2.37
C GLY A 100 17.53 7.44 -2.81
N ILE A 101 18.17 6.33 -3.21
CA ILE A 101 17.49 5.07 -3.52
C ILE A 101 16.83 4.50 -2.26
N ASN A 102 17.55 4.43 -1.14
CA ASN A 102 17.01 3.89 0.12
C ASN A 102 15.81 4.71 0.62
N THR A 103 15.90 6.04 0.52
CA THR A 103 14.79 6.95 0.88
C THR A 103 13.58 6.76 -0.03
N ALA A 104 13.80 6.62 -1.34
CA ALA A 104 12.72 6.34 -2.30
C ALA A 104 12.07 4.97 -2.04
N SER A 105 12.86 3.95 -1.69
CA SER A 105 12.38 2.63 -1.31
C SER A 105 11.58 2.65 -0.01
N SER A 106 11.98 3.45 0.98
CA SER A 106 11.20 3.65 2.21
C SER A 106 9.87 4.35 1.94
N LYS A 107 9.84 5.38 1.09
CA LYS A 107 8.58 6.05 0.69
C LYS A 107 7.64 5.14 -0.10
N ARG A 108 8.17 4.30 -0.98
CA ARG A 108 7.38 3.27 -1.69
C ARG A 108 6.81 2.25 -0.72
N LYS A 109 7.58 1.85 0.31
CA LYS A 109 7.07 0.99 1.38
C LYS A 109 5.99 1.65 2.22
N GLU A 110 6.05 2.97 2.46
CA GLU A 110 4.97 3.70 3.14
C GLU A 110 3.70 3.82 2.28
N GLU A 111 3.81 3.83 0.95
CA GLU A 111 2.66 3.82 0.03
C GLU A 111 2.08 2.41 -0.20
N ASP A 112 2.89 1.35 -0.12
CA ASP A 112 2.44 -0.07 -0.12
C ASP A 112 1.96 -0.52 1.27
N GLU A 113 2.47 0.07 2.35
CA GLU A 113 1.89 0.04 3.71
C GLU A 113 0.66 0.96 3.78
N THR A 114 -0.29 0.73 2.90
CA THR A 114 -1.71 0.75 3.30
C THR A 114 -1.92 -0.37 4.32
N SER A 115 -1.28 -0.23 5.49
CA SER A 115 -1.31 -1.18 6.58
C SER A 115 -2.78 -1.54 6.82
N GLU A 116 -3.13 -2.81 6.62
CA GLU A 116 -4.44 -3.33 7.00
C GLU A 116 -4.78 -2.77 8.36
N LEU A 117 -5.88 -2.02 8.45
CA LEU A 117 -6.27 -1.36 9.67
C LEU A 117 -6.32 -2.40 10.78
N THR A 118 -5.51 -2.25 11.83
CA THR A 118 -5.51 -3.27 12.87
C THR A 118 -6.68 -3.04 13.83
N ARG A 119 -7.10 -4.09 14.56
CA ARG A 119 -8.06 -3.93 15.67
C ARG A 119 -7.63 -2.81 16.65
N ARG A 120 -6.32 -2.63 16.86
CA ARG A 120 -5.79 -1.57 17.75
C ARG A 120 -6.08 -0.18 17.20
N ASP A 121 -5.99 0.01 15.88
CA ASP A 121 -6.27 1.29 15.25
C ASP A 121 -7.76 1.62 15.33
N ILE A 122 -8.62 0.61 15.16
CA ILE A 122 -10.07 0.76 15.36
C ILE A 122 -10.39 1.19 16.80
N ILE A 123 -9.76 0.56 17.80
CA ILE A 123 -9.96 0.94 19.22
C ILE A 123 -9.55 2.39 19.47
N LYS A 124 -8.41 2.84 18.91
CA LYS A 124 -7.97 4.24 19.04
C LYS A 124 -8.97 5.20 18.37
N CYS A 125 -9.48 4.84 17.19
CA CYS A 125 -10.47 5.66 16.49
C CYS A 125 -11.74 5.82 17.33
N ILE A 126 -12.25 4.74 17.93
CA ILE A 126 -13.44 4.76 18.79
C ILE A 126 -13.28 5.70 19.99
N GLN A 127 -12.08 5.79 20.54
CA GLN A 127 -11.78 6.68 21.68
C GLN A 127 -11.68 8.17 21.30
N SER A 128 -11.63 8.52 20.01
CA SER A 128 -11.37 9.89 19.53
C SER A 128 -12.61 10.69 19.08
N GLU A 129 -13.81 10.23 19.48
CA GLU A 129 -15.12 10.93 19.38
C GLU A 129 -15.70 11.21 17.98
N ARG A 130 -15.04 10.85 16.86
CA ARG A 130 -15.63 10.93 15.50
C ARG A 130 -15.29 9.72 14.65
N VAL A 131 -16.00 8.62 14.85
CA VAL A 131 -15.76 7.37 14.12
C VAL A 131 -16.64 7.30 12.88
N LYS A 132 -16.01 7.29 11.70
CA LYS A 132 -16.65 6.90 10.43
C LYS A 132 -15.71 5.98 9.69
N PHE A 133 -16.18 4.79 9.32
CA PHE A 133 -15.47 3.80 8.53
C PHE A 133 -16.08 3.65 7.14
N ARG A 134 -16.66 4.73 6.61
CA ARG A 134 -17.29 4.75 5.29
C ARG A 134 -16.26 4.44 4.20
N GLY A 135 -16.52 3.42 3.37
CA GLY A 135 -15.63 3.04 2.27
C GLY A 135 -14.31 2.37 2.69
N VAL A 136 -14.18 2.00 3.96
CA VAL A 136 -12.94 1.43 4.51
C VAL A 136 -12.92 -0.08 4.34
N ASN A 137 -11.75 -0.66 4.07
CA ASN A 137 -11.56 -2.11 4.12
C ASN A 137 -11.19 -2.55 5.55
N LEU A 138 -12.08 -3.32 6.17
CA LEU A 138 -11.92 -3.91 7.50
C LEU A 138 -11.97 -5.44 7.45
N SER A 139 -11.83 -6.03 6.26
CA SER A 139 -12.04 -7.46 6.05
C SER A 139 -11.13 -8.31 6.93
N GLY A 140 -11.66 -9.41 7.47
CA GLY A 140 -10.94 -10.34 8.34
C GLY A 140 -10.65 -9.84 9.76
N LEU A 141 -10.98 -8.59 10.10
CA LEU A 141 -10.68 -8.06 11.43
C LEU A 141 -11.56 -8.67 12.52
N ASP A 142 -10.95 -8.87 13.68
CA ASP A 142 -11.71 -9.12 14.90
C ASP A 142 -12.16 -7.80 15.50
N LEU A 143 -13.46 -7.52 15.47
CA LEU A 143 -14.16 -6.39 16.09
C LEU A 143 -15.11 -6.84 17.21
N SER A 144 -14.96 -8.09 17.68
CA SER A 144 -15.80 -8.68 18.72
C SER A 144 -15.75 -7.86 20.01
N LYS A 145 -16.90 -7.77 20.69
CA LYS A 145 -17.07 -7.10 22.00
C LYS A 145 -16.78 -5.58 22.01
N LEU A 146 -16.54 -4.96 20.85
CA LEU A 146 -16.37 -3.51 20.79
C LEU A 146 -17.73 -2.79 20.87
N ASP A 147 -17.71 -1.57 21.40
CA ASP A 147 -18.81 -0.63 21.25
C ASP A 147 -18.61 0.16 19.95
N LEU A 148 -19.46 -0.15 18.99
CA LEU A 148 -19.52 0.39 17.64
C LEU A 148 -20.91 0.97 17.36
N SER A 149 -21.64 1.31 18.43
CA SER A 149 -22.94 1.94 18.30
C SER A 149 -22.82 3.28 17.56
N TYR A 150 -23.81 3.57 16.71
CA TYR A 150 -23.88 4.78 15.88
C TYR A 150 -22.76 4.96 14.84
N VAL A 151 -21.88 3.97 14.65
CA VAL A 151 -20.79 4.05 13.67
C VAL A 151 -21.31 3.92 12.23
N ASP A 152 -20.75 4.71 11.33
CA ASP A 152 -21.06 4.65 9.90
C ASP A 152 -20.05 3.77 9.15
N PHE A 153 -20.47 2.57 8.75
CA PHE A 153 -19.75 1.60 7.92
C PHE A 153 -20.24 1.58 6.47
N SER A 154 -21.01 2.58 6.02
CA SER A 154 -21.60 2.54 4.67
C SER A 154 -20.51 2.38 3.59
N HIS A 155 -20.74 1.51 2.61
CA HIS A 155 -19.79 1.16 1.55
C HIS A 155 -18.45 0.54 2.01
N ALA A 156 -18.33 0.15 3.29
CA ALA A 156 -17.14 -0.55 3.77
C ALA A 156 -17.04 -1.98 3.20
N SER A 157 -15.83 -2.53 3.15
CA SER A 157 -15.61 -3.97 2.97
C SER A 157 -15.45 -4.59 4.35
N LEU A 158 -16.44 -5.39 4.75
CA LEU A 158 -16.52 -6.13 6.01
C LEU A 158 -16.54 -7.65 5.75
N LYS A 159 -15.84 -8.14 4.73
CA LYS A 159 -15.79 -9.59 4.47
C LYS A 159 -15.13 -10.31 5.64
N ASP A 160 -15.71 -11.42 6.08
CA ASP A 160 -15.14 -12.28 7.12
C ASP A 160 -14.78 -11.55 8.45
N VAL A 161 -15.49 -10.48 8.80
CA VAL A 161 -15.24 -9.72 10.03
C VAL A 161 -15.93 -10.38 11.22
N PHE A 162 -15.25 -10.42 12.37
CA PHE A 162 -15.81 -10.94 13.61
C PHE A 162 -16.44 -9.82 14.42
N PHE A 163 -17.77 -9.77 14.49
CA PHE A 163 -18.56 -8.85 15.32
C PHE A 163 -19.19 -9.55 16.53
N SER A 164 -18.66 -10.70 16.95
CA SER A 164 -19.26 -11.49 18.03
C SER A 164 -19.40 -10.68 19.32
N ARG A 165 -20.63 -10.60 19.86
CA ARG A 165 -20.96 -9.81 21.06
C ARG A 165 -20.62 -8.31 20.97
N ALA A 166 -20.43 -7.76 19.77
CA ALA A 166 -20.24 -6.32 19.59
C ALA A 166 -21.56 -5.56 19.83
N ASN A 167 -21.47 -4.33 20.34
CA ASN A 167 -22.60 -3.41 20.34
C ASN A 167 -22.58 -2.59 19.05
N LEU A 168 -23.54 -2.83 18.17
CA LEU A 168 -23.68 -2.17 16.87
C LEU A 168 -25.00 -1.39 16.78
N GLN A 169 -25.64 -1.10 17.92
CA GLN A 169 -26.91 -0.38 17.95
C GLN A 169 -26.86 0.90 17.10
N CYS A 170 -27.86 1.10 16.23
CA CYS A 170 -27.97 2.25 15.33
C CYS A 170 -26.78 2.45 14.37
N ALA A 171 -25.94 1.43 14.13
CA ALA A 171 -24.88 1.50 13.14
C ALA A 171 -25.44 1.49 11.71
N LYS A 172 -24.69 2.10 10.79
CA LYS A 172 -25.06 2.18 9.37
C LYS A 172 -24.20 1.26 8.52
N PHE A 173 -24.86 0.36 7.80
CA PHE A 173 -24.27 -0.68 6.95
C PHE A 173 -24.80 -0.57 5.51
N ARG A 174 -25.17 0.63 5.06
CA ARG A 174 -25.70 0.83 3.71
C ARG A 174 -24.68 0.42 2.65
N ASP A 175 -25.09 -0.42 1.71
CA ASP A 175 -24.27 -0.92 0.60
C ASP A 175 -22.91 -1.50 1.07
N VAL A 176 -22.89 -2.13 2.25
CA VAL A 176 -21.68 -2.78 2.78
C VAL A 176 -21.49 -4.16 2.16
N ASP A 177 -20.24 -4.61 2.01
CA ASP A 177 -19.94 -6.01 1.70
C ASP A 177 -19.53 -6.76 2.96
N ALA A 178 -20.49 -7.43 3.60
CA ALA A 178 -20.32 -8.18 4.85
C ALA A 178 -20.45 -9.70 4.64
N GLU A 179 -20.09 -10.19 3.46
CA GLU A 179 -20.02 -11.62 3.14
C GLU A 179 -19.21 -12.39 4.20
N GLY A 180 -19.74 -13.50 4.70
CA GLY A 180 -19.06 -14.35 5.69
C GLY A 180 -18.87 -13.75 7.09
N SER A 181 -19.32 -12.52 7.35
CA SER A 181 -19.18 -11.87 8.66
C SER A 181 -19.92 -12.62 9.78
N ILE A 182 -19.36 -12.56 10.99
CA ILE A 182 -19.87 -13.27 12.18
C ILE A 182 -20.43 -12.28 13.20
N PHE A 183 -21.76 -12.26 13.33
CA PHE A 183 -22.52 -11.40 14.26
C PHE A 183 -23.08 -12.16 15.48
N HIS A 184 -22.48 -13.30 15.86
CA HIS A 184 -22.97 -14.11 16.98
C HIS A 184 -23.21 -13.30 18.26
N ASN A 185 -24.43 -13.33 18.78
CA ASN A 185 -24.84 -12.60 19.99
C ASN A 185 -24.55 -11.08 19.93
N ALA A 186 -24.46 -10.48 18.74
CA ALA A 186 -24.26 -9.03 18.59
C ALA A 186 -25.57 -8.26 18.81
N THR A 187 -25.46 -7.00 19.26
CA THR A 187 -26.60 -6.07 19.34
C THR A 187 -26.69 -5.27 18.05
N LEU A 188 -27.64 -5.58 17.19
CA LEU A 188 -27.89 -4.97 15.88
C LEU A 188 -29.21 -4.17 15.84
N ARG A 189 -29.69 -3.72 17.01
CA ARG A 189 -30.96 -2.99 17.11
C ARG A 189 -30.90 -1.71 16.30
N GLU A 190 -31.98 -1.43 15.56
CA GLU A 190 -32.14 -0.18 14.79
C GLU A 190 -31.02 0.09 13.76
N CYS A 191 -30.33 -0.96 13.29
CA CYS A 191 -29.29 -0.83 12.26
C CYS A 191 -29.89 -0.59 10.86
N GLU A 192 -29.14 0.11 10.00
CA GLU A 192 -29.47 0.30 8.57
C GLU A 192 -28.62 -0.64 7.69
N PHE A 193 -29.19 -1.73 7.19
CA PHE A 193 -28.56 -2.69 6.27
C PHE A 193 -29.05 -2.56 4.82
N THR A 194 -29.57 -1.39 4.42
CA THR A 194 -30.12 -1.23 3.06
C THR A 194 -29.07 -1.52 2.00
N GLY A 195 -29.36 -2.45 1.08
CA GLY A 195 -28.44 -2.85 0.01
C GLY A 195 -27.20 -3.63 0.46
N ALA A 196 -27.11 -4.04 1.74
CA ALA A 196 -25.97 -4.77 2.27
C ALA A 196 -25.85 -6.18 1.64
N ASN A 197 -24.64 -6.59 1.31
CA ASN A 197 -24.34 -8.00 1.04
C ASN A 197 -24.00 -8.71 2.35
N LEU A 198 -24.89 -9.58 2.83
CA LEU A 198 -24.69 -10.40 4.03
C LEU A 198 -24.57 -11.88 3.68
N ARG A 199 -24.28 -12.24 2.42
CA ARG A 199 -24.20 -13.64 1.98
C ARG A 199 -23.33 -14.47 2.93
N GLY A 200 -23.85 -15.60 3.42
CA GLY A 200 -23.13 -16.49 4.33
C GLY A 200 -22.90 -15.93 5.76
N ALA A 201 -23.46 -14.77 6.11
CA ALA A 201 -23.25 -14.19 7.44
C ALA A 201 -23.89 -15.04 8.54
N LEU A 202 -23.24 -15.07 9.70
CA LEU A 202 -23.68 -15.84 10.87
C LEU A 202 -24.25 -14.93 11.94
N LEU A 203 -25.58 -14.91 12.09
CA LEU A 203 -26.31 -14.04 13.01
C LEU A 203 -26.93 -14.79 14.20
N ALA A 204 -26.42 -15.97 14.55
CA ALA A 204 -26.99 -16.76 15.65
C ALA A 204 -27.00 -15.99 16.98
N GLY A 205 -28.17 -15.90 17.62
CA GLY A 205 -28.38 -15.14 18.86
C GLY A 205 -28.30 -13.62 18.72
N ALA A 206 -28.17 -13.07 17.52
CA ALA A 206 -28.07 -11.63 17.31
C ALA A 206 -29.42 -10.93 17.56
N ASN A 207 -29.39 -9.70 18.08
CA ASN A 207 -30.59 -8.89 18.28
C ASN A 207 -30.76 -7.87 17.14
N LEU A 208 -31.61 -8.17 16.17
CA LEU A 208 -31.92 -7.33 15.00
C LEU A 208 -33.25 -6.56 15.15
N GLN A 209 -33.71 -6.30 16.38
CA GLN A 209 -34.97 -5.59 16.57
C GLN A 209 -34.97 -4.24 15.86
N SER A 210 -36.04 -3.97 15.11
CA SER A 210 -36.19 -2.73 14.33
C SER A 210 -35.07 -2.45 13.31
N ALA A 211 -34.27 -3.46 12.94
CA ALA A 211 -33.25 -3.31 11.90
C ALA A 211 -33.90 -3.20 10.52
N ASN A 212 -33.34 -2.34 9.66
CA ASN A 212 -33.79 -2.19 8.28
C ASN A 212 -32.89 -3.01 7.34
N LEU A 213 -33.41 -4.13 6.84
CA LEU A 213 -32.72 -5.07 5.94
C LEU A 213 -33.29 -5.00 4.51
N GLN A 214 -33.91 -3.88 4.13
CA GLN A 214 -34.46 -3.68 2.80
C GLN A 214 -33.37 -3.85 1.73
N ASP A 215 -33.66 -4.60 0.66
CA ASP A 215 -32.72 -4.84 -0.46
C ASP A 215 -31.40 -5.54 -0.05
N ALA A 216 -31.30 -6.10 1.16
CA ALA A 216 -30.13 -6.84 1.60
C ALA A 216 -30.07 -8.26 0.98
N CYS A 217 -28.86 -8.71 0.65
CA CYS A 217 -28.62 -10.09 0.21
C CYS A 217 -28.42 -11.00 1.43
N LEU A 218 -29.38 -11.87 1.72
CA LEU A 218 -29.38 -12.77 2.87
C LEU A 218 -29.19 -14.25 2.50
N ILE A 219 -28.61 -14.53 1.32
CA ILE A 219 -28.39 -15.90 0.85
C ILE A 219 -27.40 -16.62 1.78
N ASP A 220 -27.70 -17.86 2.15
CA ASP A 220 -26.88 -18.69 3.04
C ASP A 220 -26.63 -18.10 4.44
N CYS A 221 -27.45 -17.14 4.89
CA CYS A 221 -27.37 -16.59 6.25
C CYS A 221 -27.94 -17.54 7.31
N SER A 222 -27.34 -17.54 8.51
CA SER A 222 -27.91 -18.24 9.67
C SER A 222 -28.50 -17.25 10.69
N PHE A 223 -29.78 -17.41 11.00
CA PHE A 223 -30.51 -16.61 11.99
C PHE A 223 -30.90 -17.41 13.26
N CYS A 224 -30.20 -18.51 13.55
CA CYS A 224 -30.55 -19.40 14.66
C CYS A 224 -30.65 -18.63 16.00
N GLY A 225 -31.85 -18.51 16.56
CA GLY A 225 -32.09 -17.78 17.81
C GLY A 225 -31.91 -16.26 17.72
N ALA A 226 -31.88 -15.68 16.51
CA ALA A 226 -31.85 -14.23 16.32
C ALA A 226 -33.22 -13.59 16.61
N ASP A 227 -33.22 -12.38 17.17
CA ASP A 227 -34.44 -11.61 17.43
C ASP A 227 -34.69 -10.60 16.30
N LEU A 228 -35.66 -10.90 15.43
CA LEU A 228 -36.02 -10.09 14.26
C LEU A 228 -37.31 -9.27 14.47
N ARG A 229 -37.77 -9.08 15.71
CA ARG A 229 -39.02 -8.34 15.97
C ARG A 229 -38.95 -6.92 15.40
N SER A 230 -39.97 -6.54 14.65
CA SER A 230 -40.06 -5.24 13.97
C SER A 230 -38.97 -4.98 12.92
N ALA A 231 -38.18 -5.98 12.51
CA ALA A 231 -37.22 -5.80 11.43
C ALA A 231 -37.94 -5.61 10.08
N HIS A 232 -37.43 -4.70 9.25
CA HIS A 232 -37.98 -4.44 7.91
C HIS A 232 -37.25 -5.29 6.88
N LEU A 233 -37.96 -6.22 6.24
CA LEU A 233 -37.43 -7.22 5.31
C LEU A 233 -38.10 -7.12 3.92
N GLN A 234 -38.27 -5.94 3.34
CA GLN A 234 -38.85 -5.81 2.00
C GLN A 234 -37.80 -6.04 0.91
N TYR A 235 -38.12 -6.84 -0.12
CA TYR A 235 -37.28 -7.14 -1.29
C TYR A 235 -35.90 -7.75 -0.99
N PHE A 236 -35.84 -8.74 -0.11
CA PHE A 236 -34.62 -9.52 0.15
C PHE A 236 -34.58 -10.80 -0.67
N CYS A 237 -33.40 -11.17 -1.18
CA CYS A 237 -33.21 -12.40 -1.96
C CYS A 237 -32.98 -13.58 -1.00
N LEU A 238 -34.03 -14.32 -0.66
CA LEU A 238 -33.92 -15.62 -0.01
C LEU A 238 -33.83 -16.72 -1.06
N THR A 239 -32.68 -17.38 -1.15
CA THR A 239 -32.65 -18.78 -1.62
C THR A 239 -32.40 -19.63 -0.39
N ILE A 240 -33.47 -20.16 0.19
CA ILE A 240 -33.41 -20.91 1.45
C ILE A 240 -32.97 -22.34 1.12
N ALA A 241 -31.87 -22.81 1.73
CA ALA A 241 -31.59 -24.22 1.89
C ALA A 241 -32.04 -24.64 3.30
N GLY A 242 -33.21 -25.29 3.40
CA GLY A 242 -33.64 -26.04 4.59
C GLY A 242 -34.44 -25.26 5.63
N ASP A 243 -35.62 -25.77 5.93
CA ASP A 243 -36.59 -25.43 6.98
C ASP A 243 -36.05 -24.70 8.22
N GLU A 244 -36.50 -23.46 8.50
CA GLU A 244 -36.64 -22.94 9.89
C GLU A 244 -37.31 -21.54 10.03
N PHE A 245 -38.31 -21.21 9.21
CA PHE A 245 -39.21 -20.08 9.52
C PHE A 245 -40.57 -20.59 10.00
N ARG A 246 -40.71 -20.77 11.32
CA ARG A 246 -42.03 -20.87 11.99
C ARG A 246 -42.12 -19.86 13.13
N SER A 247 -42.90 -18.81 12.85
CA SER A 247 -43.65 -17.87 13.72
C SER A 247 -42.94 -17.22 14.90
#